data_AF-A0A9N9JYH6-F1
#
_entry.id   AF-A0A9N9JYH6-F1
#
_cell.length_a   1.000
_cell.length_b   1.000
_cell.length_c   1.000
_cell.angle_alpha   90.00
_cell.angle_beta   90.00
_cell.angle_gamma   90.00
#
_symmetry.space_group_name_H-M   'P 1'
#
loop_
_entity.id
_entity.type
_entity.pdbx_description
1 polymer ?
#
loop_
_entity_poly.entity_id
_entity_poly.type
_entity_poly.pdbx_seq_one_letter_code
_entity_poly.pdbx_strand_id
1 'polypeptide(L)'
;VAGIISSDNEAAERELNRIIKKSDFASMEIVGQFNLGFIITKLYKDEGCDLLIIDQHASDEKYNFEQLQLHTKIDSQRLISPRSLELTAAEELVAIDNIDILKANGFDIDIDLEAQTTKKLKLISQPISKDIIFGVEEMVRCSKVRKMFASRACRKSVMIGDALSCQQMEK
;
A
#
# COMPACT_ATOMS: atom_id res chain seq x y z
N VAL A 1 36.24 35.03 9.26
CA VAL A 1 36.01 33.59 9.03
C VAL A 1 35.45 33.03 10.33
N ALA A 2 34.12 33.00 10.43
CA ALA A 2 33.43 32.50 11.62
C ALA A 2 33.40 30.97 11.53
N GLY A 3 34.04 30.31 12.50
CA GLY A 3 34.08 28.85 12.60
C GLY A 3 32.69 28.30 12.86
N ILE A 4 32.26 27.37 12.00
CA ILE A 4 31.08 26.53 12.21
C ILE A 4 31.40 25.65 13.42
N ILE A 5 30.67 25.84 14.51
CA ILE A 5 30.86 25.13 15.76
C ILE A 5 30.38 23.69 15.55
N SER A 6 31.30 22.72 15.67
CA SER A 6 31.09 21.28 15.49
C SER A 6 30.17 20.62 16.54
N SER A 7 29.59 21.38 17.48
CA SER A 7 28.73 20.86 18.56
C SER A 7 27.29 20.60 18.13
N ASP A 8 26.87 21.11 16.98
CA ASP A 8 25.50 20.95 16.47
C ASP A 8 25.29 19.66 15.69
N ASN A 9 26.35 18.97 15.24
CA ASN A 9 26.16 17.77 14.42
C ASN A 9 25.52 16.62 15.21
N GLU A 10 25.95 16.35 16.45
CA GLU A 10 25.34 15.28 17.27
C GLU A 10 23.94 15.64 17.77
N ALA A 11 23.64 16.93 17.95
CA ALA A 11 22.31 17.41 18.32
C ALA A 11 21.37 17.33 17.11
N ALA A 12 21.81 17.81 15.95
CA ALA A 12 21.08 17.73 14.68
C ALA A 12 20.90 16.28 14.21
N GLU A 13 21.90 15.41 14.40
CA GLU A 13 21.78 13.97 14.12
C GLU A 13 20.81 13.29 15.08
N ARG A 14 20.77 13.69 16.37
CA ARG A 14 19.74 13.21 17.30
C ARG A 14 18.36 13.70 16.92
N GLU A 15 18.23 14.93 16.45
CA GLU A 15 16.98 15.53 15.97
C GLU A 15 16.47 14.86 14.68
N LEU A 16 17.37 14.58 13.73
CA LEU A 16 17.10 13.82 12.50
C LEU A 16 16.76 12.34 12.76
N ASN A 17 17.37 11.74 13.79
CA ASN A 17 17.13 10.35 14.19
C ASN A 17 15.98 10.17 15.20
N ARG A 18 15.16 11.21 15.46
CA ARG A 18 13.95 11.06 16.27
C ARG A 18 12.93 10.19 15.53
N ILE A 19 12.95 8.90 15.84
CA ILE A 19 11.99 7.93 15.31
C ILE A 19 10.59 8.29 15.87
N ILE A 20 9.67 8.62 14.98
CA ILE A 20 8.24 8.77 15.30
C ILE A 20 7.65 7.37 15.45
N LYS A 21 7.11 7.06 16.64
CA LYS A 21 6.43 5.78 16.89
C LYS A 21 4.95 5.88 16.49
N LYS A 22 4.31 4.73 16.21
CA LYS A 22 2.87 4.70 15.91
C LYS A 22 1.99 5.27 17.04
N SER A 23 2.41 5.09 18.29
CA SER A 23 1.74 5.67 19.46
C SER A 23 1.79 7.19 19.49
N ASP A 24 2.84 7.80 18.91
CA ASP A 24 3.06 9.24 18.97
C ASP A 24 1.99 10.00 18.18
N PHE A 25 1.44 9.41 17.11
CA PHE A 25 0.35 10.00 16.31
C PHE A 25 -0.91 10.25 17.14
N ALA A 26 -1.21 9.38 18.11
CA ALA A 26 -2.38 9.54 18.98
C ALA A 26 -2.22 10.70 19.99
N SER A 27 -0.98 11.13 20.24
CA SER A 27 -0.66 12.25 21.13
C SER A 27 -0.34 13.55 20.38
N MET A 28 -0.46 13.57 19.04
CA MET A 28 -0.26 14.79 18.27
C MET A 28 -1.41 15.77 18.47
N GLU A 29 -1.09 17.02 18.78
CA GLU A 29 -2.06 18.11 18.87
C GLU A 29 -2.07 18.90 17.56
N ILE A 30 -3.23 19.04 16.93
CA ILE A 30 -3.36 19.79 15.68
C ILE A 30 -3.41 21.28 15.96
N VAL A 31 -2.46 22.01 15.40
CA VAL A 31 -2.41 23.48 15.49
C VAL A 31 -3.30 24.10 14.42
N GLY A 32 -3.28 23.54 13.21
CA GLY A 32 -4.11 23.99 12.09
C GLY A 32 -3.53 23.62 10.74
N GLN A 33 -4.10 24.22 9.69
CA GLN A 33 -3.68 24.01 8.31
C GLN A 33 -2.79 25.16 7.83
N PHE A 34 -1.70 24.82 7.15
CA PHE A 34 -0.79 25.76 6.50
C PHE A 34 -0.86 25.63 4.98
N ASN A 35 -0.98 26.77 4.30
CA ASN A 35 -0.95 26.89 2.83
C ASN A 35 -1.94 25.95 2.10
N LEU A 36 -3.04 25.56 2.75
CA LEU A 36 -4.04 24.61 2.23
C LEU A 36 -3.46 23.27 1.73
N GLY A 37 -2.27 22.89 2.19
CA GLY A 37 -1.58 21.68 1.74
C GLY A 37 -0.93 20.89 2.88
N PHE A 38 -0.74 21.52 4.03
CA PHE A 38 -0.05 20.92 5.16
C PHE A 38 -0.85 21.06 6.44
N ILE A 39 -0.77 20.03 7.28
CA ILE A 39 -1.29 20.04 8.64
C ILE A 39 -0.11 20.26 9.58
N ILE A 40 -0.22 21.25 10.46
CA ILE A 40 0.79 21.56 11.46
C ILE A 40 0.36 20.92 12.78
N THR A 41 1.23 20.09 13.35
CA THR A 41 0.96 19.38 14.60
C THR A 41 2.09 19.57 15.60
N LYS A 42 1.75 19.62 16.89
CA LYS A 42 2.72 19.58 17.98
C LYS A 42 2.75 18.19 18.60
N LEU A 43 3.94 17.73 18.97
CA LEU A 43 4.14 16.49 19.69
C LEU A 43 4.98 16.77 20.93
N TYR A 44 4.38 16.57 22.10
CA TYR A 44 5.07 16.70 23.37
C TYR A 44 5.75 15.37 23.73
N LYS A 45 7.06 15.40 23.96
CA LYS A 45 7.86 14.28 24.46
C LYS A 45 8.51 14.67 25.80
N ASP A 46 9.06 13.69 26.50
CA ASP A 46 9.65 13.87 27.84
C ASP A 46 10.70 15.00 27.92
N GLU A 47 11.37 15.30 26.80
CA GLU A 47 12.46 16.30 26.72
C GLU A 47 12.12 17.52 25.84
N GLY A 48 10.86 17.71 25.41
CA GLY A 48 10.51 18.90 24.62
C GLY A 48 9.21 18.83 23.82
N CYS A 49 9.00 19.84 22.97
CA CYS A 49 7.87 19.92 22.05
C CYS A 49 8.38 19.99 20.62
N ASP A 50 8.05 18.98 19.82
CA ASP A 50 8.37 18.94 18.39
C ASP A 50 7.22 19.56 17.59
N LEU A 51 7.55 20.37 16.59
CA LEU A 51 6.60 20.89 15.61
C LEU A 51 6.78 20.11 14.31
N LEU A 52 5.72 19.43 13.87
CA LEU A 52 5.72 18.58 12.69
C LEU A 52 4.82 19.19 11.61
N ILE A 53 5.25 19.00 10.36
CA ILE A 53 4.49 19.36 9.17
C ILE A 53 4.12 18.07 8.42
N ILE A 54 2.83 17.89 8.20
CA ILE A 54 2.27 16.69 7.58
C ILE A 54 1.68 17.09 6.23
N ASP A 55 2.10 16.43 5.16
CA ASP A 55 1.49 16.59 3.84
C ASP A 55 0.09 15.94 3.85
N GLN A 56 -0.95 16.75 3.66
CA GLN A 56 -2.33 16.29 3.76
C GLN A 56 -2.70 15.28 2.66
N HIS A 57 -2.16 15.46 1.45
CA HIS A 57 -2.46 14.60 0.31
C HIS A 57 -1.74 13.26 0.44
N ALA A 58 -0.43 13.31 0.68
CA ALA A 58 0.37 12.09 0.79
C ALA A 58 -0.05 11.21 1.98
N SER A 59 -0.44 11.84 3.10
CA SER A 59 -0.88 11.11 4.30
C SER A 59 -2.22 10.42 4.09
N ASP A 60 -3.22 11.13 3.54
CA ASP A 60 -4.53 10.55 3.25
C ASP A 60 -4.46 9.51 2.11
N GLU A 61 -3.60 9.73 1.10
CA GLU A 61 -3.33 8.71 0.08
C GLU A 61 -2.71 7.45 0.66
N LYS A 62 -1.73 7.59 1.57
CA LYS A 62 -1.11 6.45 2.22
C LYS A 62 -2.11 5.66 3.06
N TYR A 63 -2.94 6.34 3.84
CA TYR A 63 -4.01 5.71 4.63
C TYR A 63 -5.01 4.98 3.73
N ASN A 64 -5.56 5.65 2.71
CA ASN A 64 -6.52 5.04 1.79
C ASN A 64 -5.94 3.85 1.03
N PHE A 65 -4.67 3.93 0.62
CA PHE A 65 -3.98 2.83 -0.03
C PHE A 65 -3.87 1.59 0.86
N GLU A 66 -3.46 1.75 2.12
CA GLU A 66 -3.38 0.63 3.08
C GLU A 66 -4.76 0.05 3.38
N GLN A 67 -5.77 0.89 3.58
CA GLN A 67 -7.15 0.45 3.79
C GLN A 67 -7.70 -0.32 2.57
N LEU A 68 -7.40 0.13 1.35
CA LEU A 68 -7.78 -0.58 0.13
C LEU A 68 -7.09 -1.95 0.03
N GLN A 69 -5.82 -2.06 0.41
CA GLN A 69 -5.11 -3.33 0.43
C GLN A 69 -5.70 -4.32 1.45
N LEU A 70 -6.09 -3.84 2.63
CA LEU A 70 -6.61 -4.68 3.70
C LEU A 70 -8.06 -5.14 3.46
N HIS A 71 -8.90 -4.26 2.91
CA HIS A 71 -10.35 -4.51 2.84
C HIS A 71 -10.88 -4.83 1.45
N THR A 72 -10.16 -4.53 0.37
CA THR A 72 -10.67 -4.82 -0.98
C THR A 72 -10.56 -6.31 -1.27
N LYS A 73 -11.71 -6.95 -1.42
CA LYS A 73 -11.81 -8.28 -2.04
C LYS A 73 -11.88 -8.09 -3.54
N ILE A 74 -11.05 -8.82 -4.28
CA ILE A 74 -11.10 -8.84 -5.73
C ILE A 74 -12.08 -9.93 -6.15
N ASP A 75 -13.08 -9.56 -6.94
CA ASP A 75 -14.06 -10.50 -7.46
C ASP A 75 -13.40 -11.42 -8.50
N SER A 76 -13.71 -12.71 -8.45
CA SER A 76 -13.23 -13.68 -9.43
C SER A 76 -14.33 -13.97 -10.46
N GLN A 77 -13.93 -13.95 -11.73
CA GLN A 77 -14.79 -14.32 -12.85
C GLN A 77 -14.43 -15.72 -13.31
N ARG A 78 -15.42 -16.63 -13.26
CA ARG A 78 -15.27 -17.97 -13.82
C ARG A 78 -15.17 -17.90 -15.33
N LEU A 79 -14.22 -18.64 -15.89
CA LEU A 79 -14.06 -18.81 -17.32
C LEU A 79 -15.13 -19.78 -17.86
N ILE A 80 -15.52 -19.59 -19.11
CA ILE A 80 -16.49 -20.46 -19.80
C ILE A 80 -15.93 -21.89 -19.93
N SER A 81 -14.62 -22.00 -20.21
CA SER A 81 -13.88 -23.26 -20.19
C SER A 81 -12.59 -23.06 -19.41
N PRO A 82 -12.15 -24.05 -18.59
CA PRO A 82 -10.85 -24.00 -17.96
C PRO A 82 -9.75 -23.79 -19.00
N ARG A 83 -8.78 -22.91 -18.69
CA ARG A 83 -7.66 -22.58 -19.58
C ARG A 83 -6.36 -23.13 -19.02
N SER A 84 -5.65 -23.95 -19.79
CA SER A 84 -4.31 -24.43 -19.40
C SER A 84 -3.34 -23.26 -19.20
N LEU A 85 -2.58 -23.29 -18.12
CA LEU A 85 -1.54 -22.31 -17.84
C LEU A 85 -0.23 -22.73 -18.52
N GLU A 86 0.32 -21.85 -19.35
CA GLU A 86 1.64 -22.05 -19.96
C GLU A 86 2.71 -21.54 -18.99
N LEU A 87 3.20 -22.42 -18.12
CA LEU A 87 4.21 -22.11 -17.11
C LEU A 87 5.46 -22.97 -17.29
N THR A 88 6.61 -22.43 -16.91
CA THR A 88 7.83 -23.23 -16.78
C THR A 88 7.70 -24.21 -15.61
N ALA A 89 8.49 -25.29 -15.60
CA ALA A 89 8.45 -26.28 -14.51
C ALA A 89 8.73 -25.67 -13.13
N ALA A 90 9.57 -24.63 -13.06
CA ALA A 90 9.86 -23.90 -11.82
C ALA A 90 8.65 -23.07 -11.36
N GLU A 91 7.98 -22.36 -12.28
CA GLU A 91 6.80 -21.56 -11.97
C GLU A 91 5.59 -22.44 -11.59
N GLU A 92 5.42 -23.58 -12.26
CA GLU A 92 4.38 -24.56 -11.95
C GLU A 92 4.52 -25.06 -10.50
N LEU A 93 5.75 -25.38 -10.08
CA LEU A 93 6.02 -25.81 -8.70
C LEU A 93 5.71 -24.71 -7.67
N VAL A 94 6.18 -23.48 -7.93
CA VAL A 94 5.91 -22.32 -7.06
C VAL A 94 4.41 -22.04 -6.95
N ALA A 95 3.66 -22.18 -8.06
CA ALA A 95 2.22 -21.98 -8.07
C ALA A 95 1.48 -23.07 -7.28
N ILE A 96 1.92 -24.34 -7.37
CA ILE A 96 1.38 -25.45 -6.57
C ILE A 96 1.62 -25.19 -5.08
N ASP A 97 2.85 -24.81 -4.71
CA ASP A 97 3.24 -24.56 -3.31
C ASP A 97 2.49 -23.36 -2.69
N ASN A 98 2.02 -22.41 -3.52
CA ASN A 98 1.38 -21.17 -3.07
C ASN A 98 -0.08 -21.03 -3.55
N ILE A 99 -0.78 -22.15 -3.77
CA ILE A 99 -2.13 -22.10 -4.36
C ILE A 99 -3.14 -21.32 -3.51
N ASP A 100 -3.02 -21.37 -2.19
CA ASP A 100 -3.90 -20.63 -1.28
C ASP A 100 -3.77 -19.12 -1.49
N ILE A 101 -2.56 -18.64 -1.76
CA ILE A 101 -2.29 -17.23 -2.07
C ILE A 101 -2.93 -16.87 -3.41
N LEU A 102 -2.80 -17.73 -4.42
CA LEU A 102 -3.41 -17.51 -5.73
C LEU A 102 -4.94 -17.43 -5.63
N LYS A 103 -5.54 -18.33 -4.84
CA LYS A 103 -6.97 -18.36 -4.55
C LYS A 103 -7.43 -17.12 -3.79
N ALA A 104 -6.67 -16.67 -2.79
CA ALA A 104 -6.94 -15.43 -2.07
C ALA A 104 -6.87 -14.19 -2.98
N ASN A 105 -6.04 -14.23 -4.01
CA ASN A 105 -5.96 -13.18 -5.03
C ASN A 105 -7.02 -13.31 -6.14
N GLY A 106 -7.90 -14.32 -6.08
CA GLY A 106 -9.00 -14.51 -7.04
C GLY A 106 -8.67 -15.39 -8.24
N PHE A 107 -7.52 -16.06 -8.24
CA PHE A 107 -7.16 -17.09 -9.22
C PHE A 107 -7.55 -18.46 -8.68
N ASP A 108 -8.56 -19.09 -9.28
CA ASP A 108 -8.96 -20.46 -8.95
C ASP A 108 -8.34 -21.41 -9.97
N ILE A 109 -7.57 -22.38 -9.49
CA ILE A 109 -6.73 -23.24 -10.31
C ILE A 109 -7.04 -24.70 -9.97
N ASP A 110 -7.28 -25.49 -11.01
CA ASP A 110 -7.39 -26.94 -10.94
C ASP A 110 -6.00 -27.56 -11.10
N ILE A 111 -5.67 -28.53 -10.23
CA ILE A 111 -4.39 -29.25 -10.27
C ILE A 111 -4.63 -30.68 -10.73
N ASP A 112 -3.98 -31.04 -11.83
CA ASP A 112 -3.90 -32.39 -12.37
C ASP A 112 -2.47 -32.92 -12.20
N LEU A 113 -2.23 -33.67 -11.12
CA LEU A 113 -0.89 -34.18 -10.79
C LEU A 113 -0.42 -35.29 -11.74
N GLU A 114 -1.34 -35.96 -12.43
CA GLU A 114 -1.04 -37.03 -13.39
C GLU A 114 -0.66 -36.49 -14.77
N ALA A 115 -0.95 -35.22 -15.05
CA ALA A 115 -0.56 -34.57 -16.29
C ALA A 115 0.96 -34.41 -16.42
N GLN A 116 1.41 -34.27 -17.67
CA GLN A 116 2.81 -33.98 -18.00
C GLN A 116 3.26 -32.67 -17.31
N THR A 117 4.51 -32.62 -16.86
CA THR A 117 5.15 -31.40 -16.35
C THR A 117 4.88 -30.23 -17.29
N THR A 118 4.59 -29.03 -16.75
CA THR A 118 4.13 -27.80 -17.46
C THR A 118 2.65 -27.78 -17.90
N LYS A 119 1.89 -28.86 -17.68
CA LYS A 119 0.46 -28.94 -18.04
C LYS A 119 -0.44 -29.32 -16.86
N LYS A 120 0.08 -29.26 -15.64
CA LYS A 120 -0.64 -29.70 -14.44
C LYS A 120 -1.67 -28.70 -13.96
N LEU A 121 -1.58 -27.45 -14.40
CA LEU A 121 -2.41 -26.36 -13.89
C LEU A 121 -3.39 -25.84 -14.93
N LYS A 122 -4.68 -25.78 -14.57
CA LYS A 122 -5.74 -25.19 -15.39
C LYS A 122 -6.44 -24.08 -14.61
N LEU A 123 -6.52 -22.89 -15.20
CA LEU A 123 -7.22 -21.75 -14.63
C LEU A 123 -8.73 -21.93 -14.80
N ILE A 124 -9.47 -21.94 -13.70
CA ILE A 124 -10.93 -22.01 -13.64
C ILE A 124 -11.53 -20.61 -13.60
N SER A 125 -10.96 -19.72 -12.76
CA SER A 125 -11.39 -18.34 -12.64
C SER A 125 -10.21 -17.40 -12.55
N GLN A 126 -10.41 -16.18 -13.05
CA GLN A 126 -9.42 -15.10 -12.95
C GLN A 126 -10.01 -13.90 -12.24
N PRO A 127 -9.19 -13.12 -11.51
CA PRO A 127 -9.67 -11.93 -10.85
C PRO A 127 -10.06 -10.89 -11.89
N ILE A 128 -11.14 -10.17 -11.63
CA ILE A 128 -11.59 -9.03 -12.43
C ILE A 128 -11.89 -7.87 -11.49
N SER A 129 -11.66 -6.66 -11.98
CA SER A 129 -12.08 -5.45 -11.28
C SER A 129 -12.54 -4.42 -12.30
N LYS A 130 -13.85 -4.29 -12.46
CA LYS A 130 -14.50 -3.42 -13.46
C LYS A 130 -13.88 -3.65 -14.85
N ASP A 131 -13.00 -2.76 -15.30
CA ASP A 131 -12.39 -2.79 -16.64
C ASP A 131 -11.02 -3.49 -16.68
N ILE A 132 -10.49 -3.94 -15.53
CA ILE A 132 -9.18 -4.57 -15.44
C ILE A 132 -9.36 -6.08 -15.28
N ILE A 133 -8.87 -6.83 -16.27
CA ILE A 133 -8.72 -8.28 -16.20
C ILE A 133 -7.27 -8.58 -15.81
N PHE A 134 -7.09 -9.32 -14.72
CA PHE A 134 -5.77 -9.72 -14.26
C PHE A 134 -5.29 -10.94 -15.05
N GLY A 135 -4.11 -10.81 -15.67
CA GLY A 135 -3.52 -11.86 -16.51
C GLY A 135 -2.75 -12.91 -15.69
N VAL A 136 -2.43 -14.03 -16.32
CA VAL A 136 -1.63 -15.11 -15.70
C VAL A 136 -0.23 -14.62 -15.32
N GLU A 137 0.37 -13.73 -16.11
CA GLU A 137 1.66 -13.09 -15.81
C GLU A 137 1.67 -12.35 -14.47
N GLU A 138 0.49 -12.03 -13.93
CA GLU A 138 0.34 -11.30 -12.67
C GLU A 138 0.10 -12.19 -11.46
N MET A 139 -0.04 -13.51 -11.65
CA MET A 139 -0.09 -14.50 -10.56
C MET A 139 1.16 -14.38 -9.67
N VAL A 140 2.34 -14.16 -10.28
CA VAL A 140 3.62 -14.12 -9.57
C VAL A 140 3.90 -12.73 -8.98
N ARG A 141 3.36 -11.67 -9.59
CA ARG A 141 3.51 -10.28 -9.12
C ARG A 141 2.22 -9.51 -9.36
N CYS A 142 1.46 -9.27 -8.29
CA CYS A 142 0.24 -8.45 -8.30
C CYS A 142 0.51 -6.94 -8.49
N SER A 143 1.35 -6.57 -9.46
CA SER A 143 1.77 -5.20 -9.71
C SER A 143 0.64 -4.32 -10.23
N LYS A 144 -0.27 -4.84 -11.08
CA LYS A 144 -1.48 -4.09 -11.48
C LYS A 144 -2.45 -3.92 -10.33
N VAL A 145 -2.60 -4.90 -9.43
CA VAL A 145 -3.45 -4.75 -8.23
C VAL A 145 -2.93 -3.57 -7.41
N ARG A 146 -1.62 -3.51 -7.18
CA ARG A 146 -0.96 -2.41 -6.49
C ARG A 146 -1.17 -1.06 -7.20
N LYS A 147 -0.98 -1.00 -8.53
CA LYS A 147 -1.22 0.22 -9.33
C LYS A 147 -2.67 0.66 -9.29
N MET A 148 -3.60 -0.29 -9.33
CA MET A 148 -5.03 -0.02 -9.21
C MET A 148 -5.36 0.57 -7.84
N PHE A 149 -4.83 0.02 -6.74
CA PHE A 149 -5.00 0.59 -5.40
C PHE A 149 -4.40 1.98 -5.29
N ALA A 150 -3.19 2.21 -5.82
CA ALA A 150 -2.57 3.54 -5.85
C ALA A 150 -3.44 4.56 -6.59
N SER A 151 -3.92 4.21 -7.80
CA SER A 151 -4.79 5.09 -8.57
C SER A 151 -6.12 5.38 -7.87
N ARG A 152 -6.71 4.39 -7.18
CA ARG A 152 -7.94 4.57 -6.40
C ARG A 152 -7.72 5.44 -5.16
N ALA A 153 -6.60 5.27 -4.47
CA ALA A 153 -6.24 6.06 -3.30
C ALA A 153 -6.06 7.53 -3.72
N CYS A 154 -5.21 7.81 -4.70
CA CYS A 154 -4.95 9.17 -5.19
C CYS A 154 -6.23 9.94 -5.60
N ARG A 155 -7.20 9.26 -6.25
CA ARG A 155 -8.48 9.88 -6.65
C ARG A 155 -9.48 10.09 -5.51
N LYS A 156 -9.29 9.40 -4.39
CA LYS A 156 -10.17 9.48 -3.21
C LYS A 156 -9.62 10.44 -2.16
N SER A 157 -8.31 10.68 -2.17
CA SER A 157 -7.63 11.51 -1.18
C SER A 157 -7.99 12.99 -1.27
N VAL A 158 -7.82 13.68 -0.15
CA VAL A 158 -7.85 15.15 -0.08
C VAL A 158 -6.88 15.77 -1.09
N MET A 159 -7.30 16.81 -1.78
CA MET A 159 -6.47 17.52 -2.76
C MET A 159 -5.65 18.62 -2.08
N ILE A 160 -4.50 18.94 -2.66
CA ILE A 160 -3.76 20.14 -2.30
C ILE A 160 -4.61 21.36 -2.70
N GLY A 161 -4.83 22.27 -1.77
CA GLY A 161 -5.71 23.42 -1.93
C GLY A 161 -7.06 23.29 -1.22
N ASP A 162 -7.42 22.10 -0.74
CA ASP A 162 -8.66 21.90 0.01
C ASP A 162 -8.51 22.44 1.44
N ALA A 163 -9.46 23.27 1.88
CA ALA A 163 -9.53 23.72 3.27
C ALA A 163 -10.09 22.59 4.16
N LEU A 164 -9.36 22.24 5.22
CA LEU A 164 -9.75 21.17 6.14
C LEU A 164 -10.23 21.75 7.47
N SER A 165 -11.33 21.20 7.99
CA SER A 165 -11.74 21.41 9.38
C SER A 165 -10.83 20.65 10.35
N CYS A 166 -10.78 21.05 11.62
CA CYS A 166 -9.99 20.34 12.64
C CYS A 166 -10.35 18.84 12.71
N GLN A 167 -11.64 18.51 12.65
CA GLN A 167 -12.10 17.11 12.66
C GLN A 167 -11.62 16.30 11.46
N GLN A 168 -11.45 16.93 10.28
CA GLN A 168 -10.89 16.25 9.11
C GLN A 168 -9.39 16.05 9.22
N MET A 169 -8.68 16.98 9.88
CA MET A 169 -7.24 16.86 10.09
C MET A 169 -6.87 15.80 11.15
N GLU A 170 -7.77 15.52 12.10
CA GLU A 170 -7.59 14.50 13.16
C GLU A 170 -7.82 13.05 12.70
N LYS A 171 -8.33 12.85 11.49
CA LYS A 171 -8.80 11.57 10.98
C LYS A 171 -7.69 10.71 10.40
#